data_AF-A0A0P1B1Z7-F1
#
_entry.id   AF-A0A0P1B1Z7-F1
#
_cell.length_a   1.000
_cell.length_b   1.000
_cell.length_c   1.000
_cell.angle_alpha   90.00
_cell.angle_beta   90.00
_cell.angle_gamma   90.00
#
_symmetry.space_group_name_H-M   'P 1'
#
loop_
_entity.id
_entity.type
_entity.pdbx_description
1 polymer ?
#
loop_
_entity_poly.entity_id
_entity_poly.type
_entity_poly.pdbx_seq_one_letter_code
_entity_poly.pdbx_strand_id
1 'polypeptide(L)'
;MLTCFKNYGLDMLPAWRDGFTAAFVDRSDKLNSKVKTITLNVIEEWYMKYVSGSITRGLQDKIPKELHATTFTHFGRCDEFRTVMALDNSFVGYAHLVDSKGRVRWIAGGPATTVELDRLAKVTKQLLEQSSQSRAR
;
A
#
# COMPACT_ATOMS: atom_id res chain seq x y z
N MET A 1 -3.51 -0.38 0.88
CA MET A 1 -2.32 0.16 1.55
C MET A 1 -1.14 -0.74 1.19
N LEU A 2 -0.01 -0.15 0.84
CA LEU A 2 1.22 -0.86 0.51
C LEU A 2 2.25 -0.51 1.58
N THR A 3 3.03 -1.50 2.04
CA THR A 3 4.02 -1.29 3.12
C THR A 3 5.35 -1.95 2.78
N CYS A 4 6.46 -1.25 3.00
CA CYS A 4 7.79 -1.85 2.90
C CYS A 4 8.76 -1.26 3.92
N PHE A 5 9.77 -2.04 4.32
CA PHE A 5 10.76 -1.60 5.30
C PHE A 5 12.11 -1.24 4.69
N LYS A 6 12.45 -1.88 3.57
CA LYS A 6 13.73 -1.70 2.86
C LYS A 6 13.49 -1.40 1.39
N ASN A 7 14.51 -0.85 0.74
CA ASN A 7 14.49 -0.56 -0.71
C ASN A 7 14.09 -1.78 -1.55
N TYR A 8 14.48 -2.98 -1.15
CA TYR A 8 14.11 -4.20 -1.88
C TYR A 8 12.59 -4.44 -1.88
N GLY A 9 11.91 -4.14 -0.77
CA GLY A 9 10.45 -4.19 -0.72
C GLY A 9 9.78 -3.06 -1.50
N LEU A 10 10.43 -1.89 -1.57
CA LEU A 10 9.95 -0.74 -2.35
C LEU A 10 9.86 -1.08 -3.84
N ASP A 11 10.84 -1.82 -4.38
CA ASP A 11 10.87 -2.21 -5.79
C ASP A 11 9.71 -3.17 -6.16
N MET A 12 9.11 -3.85 -5.18
CA MET A 12 7.95 -4.73 -5.38
C MET A 12 6.60 -3.98 -5.39
N LEU A 13 6.54 -2.78 -4.79
CA LEU A 13 5.30 -2.03 -4.61
C LEU A 13 4.68 -1.51 -5.92
N PRO A 14 5.45 -1.07 -6.93
CA PRO A 14 4.89 -0.63 -8.22
C PRO A 14 4.03 -1.71 -8.88
N ALA A 15 4.46 -2.97 -8.88
CA ALA A 15 3.70 -4.06 -9.48
C ALA A 15 2.32 -4.25 -8.84
N TRP A 16 2.25 -4.17 -7.51
CA TRP A 16 0.97 -4.20 -6.77
C TRP A 16 0.10 -2.98 -7.08
N ARG A 17 0.69 -1.78 -7.07
CA ARG A 17 -0.02 -0.53 -7.33
C ARG A 17 -0.58 -0.49 -8.75
N ASP A 18 0.24 -0.82 -9.73
CA ASP A 18 -0.09 -0.66 -11.14
C ASP A 18 -1.09 -1.74 -11.58
N GLY A 19 -0.91 -2.98 -11.11
CA GLY A 19 -1.88 -4.05 -11.33
C GLY A 19 -3.25 -3.75 -10.71
N PHE A 20 -3.26 -3.17 -9.50
CA PHE A 20 -4.50 -2.74 -8.86
C PHE A 20 -5.15 -1.55 -9.56
N THR A 21 -4.37 -0.52 -9.91
CA THR A 21 -4.85 0.66 -10.64
C THR A 21 -5.46 0.24 -11.97
N ALA A 22 -4.79 -0.63 -12.73
CA ALA A 22 -5.31 -1.15 -14.01
C ALA A 22 -6.68 -1.84 -13.86
N ALA A 23 -6.96 -2.49 -12.73
CA ALA A 23 -8.24 -3.15 -12.48
C ALA A 23 -9.38 -2.18 -12.09
N PHE A 24 -9.07 -0.94 -11.69
CA PHE A 24 -10.03 0.04 -11.16
C PHE A 24 -10.01 1.40 -11.86
N VAL A 25 -9.24 1.52 -12.94
CA VAL A 25 -9.34 2.63 -13.90
C VAL A 25 -10.61 2.43 -14.73
N ASP A 26 -11.47 3.44 -14.75
CA ASP A 26 -12.68 3.44 -15.59
C ASP A 26 -12.32 3.77 -17.06
N ARG A 27 -13.27 3.63 -17.99
CA ARG A 27 -13.10 3.99 -19.43
C ARG A 27 -12.60 5.42 -19.67
N SER A 28 -12.72 6.30 -18.68
CA SER A 28 -12.25 7.70 -18.74
C SER A 28 -10.86 7.92 -18.12
N ASP A 29 -10.09 6.86 -17.89
CA ASP A 29 -8.75 6.90 -17.29
C ASP A 29 -8.70 7.51 -15.88
N LYS A 30 -9.86 7.61 -15.23
CA LYS A 30 -10.00 8.13 -13.86
C LYS A 30 -10.11 6.96 -12.90
N LEU A 31 -9.25 6.95 -11.89
CA LEU A 31 -9.35 6.02 -10.77
C LEU A 31 -10.69 6.24 -10.06
N ASN A 32 -11.40 5.15 -9.75
CA ASN A 32 -12.65 5.22 -8.99
C ASN A 32 -12.43 6.01 -7.68
N SER A 33 -13.15 7.11 -7.50
CA SER A 33 -13.01 8.02 -6.34
C SER A 33 -13.17 7.32 -4.98
N LYS A 34 -13.82 6.14 -4.96
CA LYS A 34 -14.01 5.32 -3.75
C LYS A 34 -12.76 4.55 -3.32
N VAL A 35 -11.76 4.43 -4.17
CA VAL A 35 -10.57 3.61 -3.93
C VAL A 35 -9.35 4.53 -3.83
N LYS A 36 -8.53 4.31 -2.80
CA LYS A 36 -7.29 5.07 -2.58
C LYS A 36 -6.14 4.12 -2.31
N THR A 37 -5.01 4.39 -2.96
CA THR A 37 -3.76 3.67 -2.71
C THR A 37 -2.84 4.55 -1.88
N ILE A 38 -2.34 4.00 -0.78
CA ILE A 38 -1.42 4.66 0.15
C ILE A 38 -0.20 3.76 0.28
N THR A 39 0.98 4.34 0.19
CA THR A 39 2.28 3.67 0.37
C THR A 39 2.90 4.12 1.68
N LEU A 40 3.32 3.17 2.52
CA LEU A 40 3.96 3.40 3.80
C LEU A 40 5.35 2.76 3.81
N ASN A 41 6.37 3.58 3.91
CA ASN A 41 7.76 3.15 4.09
C ASN A 41 8.10 3.19 5.57
N VAL A 42 8.56 2.09 6.16
CA VAL A 42 8.92 2.01 7.59
C VAL A 42 10.42 1.74 7.73
N ILE A 43 11.18 2.75 8.13
CA ILE A 43 12.62 2.65 8.34
C ILE A 43 12.86 2.42 9.83
N GLU A 44 13.30 1.22 10.20
CA GLU A 44 13.37 0.78 11.60
C GLU A 44 14.53 1.41 12.37
N GLU A 45 15.56 1.84 11.64
CA GLU A 45 16.76 2.48 12.16
C GLU A 45 16.44 3.89 12.68
N TRP A 46 16.15 4.01 13.97
CA TRP A 46 15.78 5.28 14.61
C TRP A 46 16.78 6.43 14.35
N TYR A 47 18.08 6.11 14.23
CA TYR A 47 19.14 7.07 13.94
C TYR A 47 19.10 7.60 12.50
N MET A 48 18.44 6.91 11.57
CA MET A 48 18.22 7.41 10.21
C MET A 48 17.27 8.61 10.17
N LYS A 49 16.57 8.91 11.27
CA LYS A 49 15.78 10.14 11.43
C LYS A 49 16.64 11.41 11.23
N TYR A 50 17.92 11.39 11.62
CA TYR A 50 18.83 12.53 11.45
C TYR A 50 19.13 12.84 9.97
N VAL A 51 19.03 11.84 9.10
CA VAL A 51 19.20 11.98 7.64
C VAL A 51 17.88 11.79 6.88
N SER A 52 16.75 11.90 7.58
CA SER A 52 15.41 11.67 7.04
C SER A 52 15.10 12.54 5.82
N GLY A 53 15.60 13.78 5.78
CA GLY A 53 15.44 14.66 4.63
C GLY A 53 16.09 14.11 3.35
N SER A 54 17.31 13.58 3.46
CA SER A 54 18.03 12.98 2.32
C SER A 54 17.39 11.67 1.86
N ILE A 55 16.94 10.83 2.80
CA ILE A 55 16.25 9.57 2.48
C ILE A 55 14.91 9.86 1.82
N THR A 56 14.13 10.78 2.38
CA THR A 56 12.83 11.16 1.81
C THR A 56 13.00 11.75 0.42
N ARG A 57 14.03 12.57 0.21
CA ARG A 57 14.35 13.13 -1.12
C ARG A 57 14.76 12.05 -2.11
N GLY A 58 15.62 11.11 -1.72
CA GLY A 58 16.00 9.97 -2.57
C GLY A 58 14.83 9.02 -2.88
N LEU A 59 13.89 8.84 -1.94
CA LEU A 59 12.64 8.12 -2.18
C LEU A 59 11.73 8.90 -3.14
N GLN A 60 11.62 10.21 -2.97
CA GLN A 60 10.86 11.09 -3.87
C GLN A 60 11.42 11.11 -5.29
N ASP A 61 12.73 11.00 -5.48
CA ASP A 61 13.35 10.93 -6.80
C ASP A 61 12.97 9.63 -7.55
N LYS A 62 12.73 8.54 -6.81
CA LYS A 62 12.31 7.24 -7.37
C LYS A 62 10.81 7.13 -7.60
N ILE A 63 10.02 8.01 -6.99
CA ILE A 63 8.55 7.94 -7.00
C ILE A 63 8.01 9.08 -7.87
N PRO A 64 7.06 8.81 -8.79
CA PRO A 64 6.39 9.87 -9.55
C PRO A 64 5.78 10.94 -8.63
N LYS A 65 5.90 12.23 -9.02
CA LYS A 65 5.46 13.38 -8.20
C LYS A 65 4.00 13.30 -7.74
N GLU A 66 3.15 12.70 -8.56
CA GLU A 66 1.71 12.51 -8.27
C GLU A 66 1.45 11.61 -7.05
N LEU A 67 2.39 10.70 -6.77
CA LEU A 67 2.28 9.73 -5.67
C LEU A 67 2.99 10.19 -4.40
N HIS A 68 3.63 11.36 -4.41
CA HIS A 68 4.26 11.93 -3.22
C HIS A 68 3.23 12.23 -2.13
N ALA A 69 2.01 12.66 -2.50
CA ALA A 69 0.93 12.94 -1.56
C ALA A 69 0.36 11.69 -0.87
N THR A 70 0.59 10.50 -1.43
CA THR A 70 0.09 9.22 -0.90
C THR A 70 1.22 8.33 -0.38
N THR A 71 2.46 8.82 -0.38
CA THR A 71 3.63 8.11 0.13
C THR A 71 4.06 8.69 1.46
N PHE A 72 3.99 7.89 2.51
CA PHE A 72 4.39 8.26 3.86
C PHE A 72 5.64 7.49 4.26
N THR A 73 6.50 8.13 5.05
CA THR A 73 7.70 7.49 5.60
C THR A 73 7.69 7.62 7.12
N HIS A 74 7.83 6.49 7.81
CA HIS A 74 7.96 6.39 9.24
C HIS A 74 9.40 6.02 9.60
N PHE A 75 9.95 6.65 10.64
CA PHE A 75 11.29 6.38 11.15
C PHE A 75 11.21 5.91 12.60
N GLY A 76 11.79 4.75 12.89
CA GLY A 76 11.78 4.11 14.19
C GLY A 76 11.16 2.71 14.16
N ARG A 77 11.42 1.94 15.23
CA ARG A 77 10.81 0.62 15.42
C ARG A 77 9.33 0.76 15.69
N CYS A 78 8.54 -0.12 15.06
CA CYS A 78 7.09 -0.14 15.18
C CYS A 78 6.60 -1.58 15.36
N ASP A 79 7.10 -2.24 16.41
CA ASP A 79 6.89 -3.68 16.65
C ASP A 79 5.40 -4.02 16.86
N GLU A 80 4.64 -3.14 17.52
CA GLU A 80 3.19 -3.28 17.66
C GLU A 80 2.47 -3.26 16.31
N PHE A 81 2.84 -2.33 15.43
CA PHE A 81 2.28 -2.26 14.08
C PHE A 81 2.65 -3.49 13.25
N ARG A 82 3.90 -3.96 13.32
CA ARG A 82 4.34 -5.17 12.61
C ARG A 82 3.53 -6.39 13.01
N THR A 83 3.33 -6.57 14.30
CA THR A 83 2.61 -7.72 14.85
C THR A 83 1.15 -7.70 14.41
N VAL A 84 0.47 -6.56 14.51
CA VAL A 84 -0.95 -6.43 14.13
C VAL A 84 -1.14 -6.57 12.61
N MET A 85 -0.17 -6.13 11.82
CA MET A 85 -0.24 -6.14 10.36
C MET A 85 0.39 -7.38 9.70
N ALA A 86 0.83 -8.36 10.51
CA ALA A 86 1.52 -9.57 10.08
C ALA A 86 2.74 -9.29 9.16
N LEU A 87 3.62 -8.38 9.59
CA LEU A 87 4.79 -7.92 8.83
C LEU A 87 6.07 -8.60 9.32
N ASP A 88 6.13 -9.92 9.16
CA ASP A 88 7.19 -10.75 9.75
C ASP A 88 8.54 -10.54 9.05
N ASN A 89 8.52 -10.32 7.73
CA ASN A 89 9.72 -10.16 6.91
C ASN A 89 9.94 -8.69 6.48
N SER A 90 11.04 -8.07 6.92
CA SER A 90 11.40 -6.68 6.55
C SER A 90 11.93 -6.54 5.12
N PHE A 91 12.25 -7.62 4.41
CA PHE A 91 12.80 -7.56 3.06
C PHE A 91 11.71 -7.52 1.98
N VAL A 92 10.48 -7.92 2.28
CA VAL A 92 9.40 -7.96 1.27
C VAL A 92 8.53 -6.71 1.35
N GLY A 93 7.93 -6.36 0.21
CA GLY A 93 6.80 -5.43 0.16
C GLY A 93 5.51 -6.15 0.49
N TYR A 94 4.58 -5.47 1.16
CA TYR A 94 3.27 -5.99 1.52
C TYR A 94 2.16 -5.17 0.89
N ALA A 95 1.06 -5.85 0.57
CA ALA A 95 -0.18 -5.24 0.11
C ALA A 95 -1.32 -5.62 1.07
N HIS A 96 -1.96 -4.60 1.63
CA HIS A 96 -3.11 -4.75 2.53
C HIS A 96 -4.34 -4.07 1.93
N LEU A 97 -5.46 -4.78 1.93
CA LEU A 97 -6.75 -4.19 1.63
C LEU A 97 -7.42 -3.75 2.94
N VAL A 98 -7.69 -2.46 3.06
CA VAL A 98 -8.27 -1.86 4.25
C VAL A 98 -9.66 -1.32 3.91
N ASP A 99 -10.65 -1.70 4.72
CA ASP A 99 -12.03 -1.24 4.62
C ASP A 99 -12.17 0.20 5.17
N SER A 100 -13.26 0.88 4.83
CA SER A 100 -13.68 2.19 5.36
C SER A 100 -13.67 2.30 6.89
N LYS A 101 -13.84 1.17 7.60
CA LYS A 101 -13.79 1.08 9.06
C LYS A 101 -12.39 0.81 9.63
N GLY A 102 -11.33 0.90 8.81
CA GLY A 102 -9.94 0.67 9.22
C GLY A 102 -9.57 -0.80 9.45
N ARG A 103 -10.41 -1.75 9.02
CA ARG A 103 -10.17 -3.19 9.20
C ARG A 103 -9.43 -3.75 7.99
N VAL A 104 -8.38 -4.53 8.25
CA VAL A 104 -7.67 -5.28 7.21
C VAL A 104 -8.54 -6.45 6.76
N ARG A 105 -8.84 -6.53 5.46
CA ARG A 105 -9.70 -7.56 4.85
C ARG A 105 -8.92 -8.57 4.03
N TRP A 106 -7.71 -8.20 3.63
CA TRP A 106 -6.85 -9.05 2.81
C TRP A 106 -5.40 -8.57 2.96
N ILE A 107 -4.45 -9.52 2.90
CA ILE A 107 -3.01 -9.31 3.04
C ILE A 107 -2.30 -10.19 2.03
N ALA A 108 -1.28 -9.64 1.37
CA ALA A 108 -0.25 -10.39 0.67
C ALA A 108 1.13 -9.77 0.91
N GLY A 109 2.17 -10.58 0.75
CA GLY A 109 3.56 -10.17 0.88
C GLY A 109 4.40 -10.75 -0.25
N GLY A 110 5.41 -10.01 -0.69
CA GLY A 110 6.31 -10.43 -1.77
C GLY A 110 5.94 -9.82 -3.12
N PRO A 111 6.50 -10.36 -4.22
CA PRO A 111 6.25 -9.87 -5.57
C PRO A 111 4.80 -10.12 -6.00
N ALA A 112 4.21 -9.17 -6.71
CA ALA A 112 2.83 -9.30 -7.18
C ALA A 112 2.70 -10.43 -8.21
N THR A 113 1.81 -11.38 -7.94
CA THR A 113 1.39 -12.39 -8.92
C THR A 113 0.04 -12.02 -9.55
N THR A 114 -0.18 -12.43 -10.79
CA THR A 114 -1.44 -12.15 -11.51
C THR A 114 -2.66 -12.73 -10.77
N VAL A 115 -2.52 -13.94 -10.22
CA VAL A 115 -3.56 -14.61 -9.44
C VAL A 115 -3.95 -13.82 -8.19
N GLU A 116 -2.96 -13.24 -7.49
CA GLU A 116 -3.23 -12.43 -6.30
C GLU A 116 -3.82 -11.06 -6.65
N LEU A 117 -3.39 -10.46 -7.76
CA LEU A 117 -3.99 -9.23 -8.26
C LEU A 117 -5.47 -9.42 -8.62
N ASP A 118 -5.82 -10.53 -9.29
CA ASP A 118 -7.20 -10.88 -9.60
C ASP A 118 -8.04 -11.09 -8.34
N ARG A 119 -7.47 -11.77 -7.34
CA ARG A 119 -8.11 -11.95 -6.03
C ARG A 119 -8.32 -10.63 -5.31
N LEU A 120 -7.31 -9.77 -5.28
CA LEU A 120 -7.38 -8.43 -4.69
C LEU A 120 -8.49 -7.60 -5.36
N ALA A 121 -8.56 -7.62 -6.68
CA ALA A 121 -9.61 -6.93 -7.44
C ALA A 121 -11.00 -7.49 -7.12
N LYS A 122 -11.15 -8.82 -7.04
CA LYS A 122 -12.41 -9.46 -6.68
C LYS A 122 -12.89 -9.09 -5.28
N VAL A 123 -12.02 -9.17 -4.27
CA VAL A 123 -12.35 -8.82 -2.88
C VAL A 123 -12.71 -7.34 -2.77
N THR A 124 -11.99 -6.47 -3.48
CA THR A 124 -12.26 -5.03 -3.50
C THR A 124 -13.64 -4.73 -4.11
N LYS A 125 -14.02 -5.40 -5.21
CA LYS A 125 -15.37 -5.27 -5.80
C LYS A 125 -16.46 -5.69 -4.81
N GLN A 126 -16.29 -6.83 -4.14
CA GLN A 126 -17.23 -7.30 -3.12
C GLN A 126 -17.38 -6.32 -1.96
N LEU A 127 -16.28 -5.70 -1.49
CA LEU A 127 -16.33 -4.69 -0.44
C LEU A 127 -17.04 -3.41 -0.90
N LEU A 128 -16.83 -2.98 -2.15
CA LEU A 128 -17.52 -1.82 -2.70
C LEU A 128 -19.03 -2.06 -2.83
N GLU A 129 -19.45 -3.26 -3.23
CA GLU A 129 -20.86 -3.67 -3.27
C GLU A 129 -21.49 -3.73 -1.87
N GLN A 130 -20.79 -4.28 -0.88
CA GLN A 130 -21.26 -4.29 0.50
C GLN A 130 -21.38 -2.87 1.08
N SER A 131 -20.43 -1.99 0.74
CA SER A 131 -20.44 -0.60 1.20
C SER A 131 -21.60 0.20 0.61
N SER A 132 -22.00 -0.06 -0.64
CA SER A 132 -23.14 0.62 -1.26
C SER A 132 -24.48 0.14 -0.66
N GLN A 133 -24.62 -1.15 -0.41
CA GLN A 133 -25.82 -1.73 0.21
C GLN A 133 -26.00 -1.27 1.66
N SER A 134 -24.92 -1.20 2.45
CA SER A 134 -24.95 -0.70 3.83
C SER A 134 -25.31 0.77 3.95
N ARG A 135 -25.16 1.56 2.88
CA ARG A 135 -25.46 3.01 2.87
C ARG A 135 -26.89 3.30 2.40
N ALA A 136 -27.57 2.30 1.83
CA ALA A 136 -28.96 2.38 1.39
C ALA A 136 -29.96 1.88 2.45
N ARG A 137 -29.46 1.32 3.57
CA ARG A 137 -30.21 1.03 4.80
C ARG A 137 -29.92 2.09 5.84
#